data_AF-A0A968MWK6-F1
#
_entry.id   AF-A0A968MWK6-F1
#
_cell.length_a   1.000
_cell.length_b   1.000
_cell.length_c   1.000
_cell.angle_alpha   90.00
_cell.angle_beta   90.00
_cell.angle_gamma   90.00
#
_symmetry.space_group_name_H-M   'P 1'
#
loop_
_entity.id
_entity.type
_entity.pdbx_description
1 polymer ?
#
loop_
_entity_poly.entity_id
_entity_poly.type
_entity_poly.pdbx_seq_one_letter_code
_entity_poly.pdbx_strand_id
1 'polypeptide(L)'
;MKYKYSIDLAEAWRDYTNLPFVFACWVSPRKVDPQFQEEFNTALRYGVNHLEEAIKMYQKLNYPFEFIYNYLSKNISYKLDEQKIKAMQLFFRLAVQKKLISQPVKPFQWNKQTYYI
;
A
#
# COMPACT_ATOMS: atom_id res chain seq x y z
N MET A 1 22.29 7.25 11.45
CA MET A 1 21.90 7.74 12.79
C MET A 1 20.96 6.73 13.42
N LYS A 2 21.20 6.31 14.66
CA LYS A 2 20.20 5.57 15.46
C LYS A 2 19.58 6.56 16.43
N TYR A 3 18.28 6.79 16.32
CA TYR A 3 17.54 7.60 17.26
C TYR A 3 17.23 6.78 18.51
N LYS A 4 17.08 7.44 19.66
CA LYS A 4 16.69 6.79 20.93
C LYS A 4 15.32 6.11 20.83
N TYR A 5 14.45 6.62 19.95
CA TYR A 5 13.12 6.09 19.70
C TYR A 5 12.90 5.93 18.19
N SER A 6 12.27 4.83 17.82
CA SER A 6 11.77 4.55 16.47
C SER A 6 10.37 3.98 16.63
N ILE A 7 9.39 4.61 16.00
CA ILE A 7 7.97 4.26 16.12
C ILE A 7 7.48 3.83 14.76
N ASP A 8 6.91 2.63 14.67
CA ASP A 8 6.19 2.18 13.50
C ASP A 8 4.77 2.77 13.52
N LEU A 9 4.48 3.66 12.56
CA LEU A 9 3.18 4.32 12.48
C LEU A 9 2.06 3.37 12.02
N ALA A 10 2.39 2.32 11.27
CA ALA A 10 1.41 1.29 10.90
C ALA A 10 1.05 0.42 12.10
N GLU A 11 2.00 0.13 12.98
CA GLU A 11 1.75 -0.55 14.26
C GLU A 11 0.89 0.33 15.18
N ALA A 12 1.27 1.60 15.39
CA ALA A 12 0.48 2.52 16.22
C ALA A 12 -0.95 2.71 15.69
N TRP A 13 -1.13 2.72 14.36
CA TRP A 13 -2.45 2.75 13.74
C TRP A 13 -3.26 1.48 14.02
N ARG A 14 -2.63 0.31 13.89
CA ARG A 14 -3.26 -0.98 14.18
C ARG A 14 -3.69 -1.04 15.64
N ASP A 15 -2.86 -0.58 16.57
CA ASP A 15 -3.19 -0.56 17.99
C ASP A 15 -4.36 0.39 18.30
N TYR A 16 -4.43 1.52 17.58
CA TYR A 16 -5.51 2.51 17.74
C TYR A 16 -6.84 2.07 17.13
N THR A 17 -6.82 1.36 16.00
CA THR A 17 -8.03 1.13 15.17
C THR A 17 -8.39 -0.34 14.97
N ASN A 18 -7.48 -1.25 15.30
CA ASN A 18 -7.52 -2.67 14.97
C ASN A 18 -7.66 -2.95 13.44
N LEU A 19 -7.20 -2.02 12.61
CA LEU A 19 -7.27 -2.11 11.15
C LEU A 19 -5.86 -1.98 10.52
N PRO A 20 -5.64 -2.57 9.32
CA PRO A 20 -4.40 -2.34 8.59
C PRO A 20 -4.25 -0.87 8.18
N PHE A 21 -3.05 -0.44 7.79
CA PHE A 21 -2.83 0.91 7.24
C PHE A 21 -2.55 0.85 5.73
N VAL A 22 -3.09 1.80 4.97
CA VAL A 22 -2.88 1.91 3.52
C VAL A 22 -2.01 3.12 3.23
N PHE A 23 -0.77 2.87 2.77
CA PHE A 23 0.17 3.93 2.41
C PHE A 23 -0.04 4.47 0.99
N ALA A 24 -0.36 3.58 0.03
CA ALA A 24 -0.48 3.94 -1.37
C ALA A 24 -1.44 3.01 -2.13
N CYS A 25 -2.04 3.55 -3.19
CA CYS A 25 -2.87 2.84 -4.16
C CYS A 25 -2.55 3.36 -5.57
N TRP A 26 -2.65 2.50 -6.58
CA TRP A 26 -2.73 2.95 -7.98
C TRP A 26 -4.15 3.40 -8.28
N VAL A 27 -4.30 4.64 -8.76
CA VAL A 27 -5.61 5.26 -9.03
C VAL A 27 -5.60 5.97 -10.38
N SER A 28 -6.75 5.99 -11.05
CA SER A 28 -6.95 6.74 -12.30
C SER A 28 -8.22 7.58 -12.20
N PRO A 29 -8.20 8.86 -12.63
CA PRO A 29 -9.40 9.69 -12.70
C PRO A 29 -10.30 9.33 -13.90
N ARG A 30 -9.82 8.48 -14.81
CA ARG A 30 -10.52 8.05 -16.03
C ARG A 30 -10.70 6.54 -16.03
N LYS A 31 -11.69 6.06 -16.79
CA LYS A 31 -11.80 4.63 -17.10
C LYS A 31 -10.51 4.18 -17.79
N VAL A 32 -9.91 3.13 -17.25
CA VAL A 32 -8.71 2.52 -17.80
C VAL A 32 -9.15 1.41 -18.75
N ASP A 33 -8.49 1.29 -19.89
CA ASP A 33 -8.75 0.21 -20.84
C ASP A 33 -8.60 -1.17 -20.17
N PRO A 34 -9.56 -2.12 -20.34
CA PRO A 34 -9.50 -3.41 -19.67
C PRO A 34 -8.27 -4.26 -20.01
N GLN A 35 -7.76 -4.17 -21.25
CA GLN A 35 -6.56 -4.90 -21.66
C GLN A 35 -5.34 -4.33 -20.96
N PHE A 36 -5.19 -3.00 -20.94
CA PHE A 36 -4.12 -2.36 -20.18
C PHE A 36 -4.19 -2.73 -18.68
N GLN A 37 -5.40 -2.76 -18.10
CA GLN A 37 -5.57 -3.18 -16.71
C GLN A 37 -5.00 -4.60 -16.51
N GLU A 38 -5.38 -5.56 -17.35
CA GLU A 38 -4.87 -6.93 -17.25
C GLU A 38 -3.35 -7.03 -17.38
N GLU A 39 -2.77 -6.34 -18.36
CA GLU A 39 -1.33 -6.30 -18.60
C GLU A 39 -0.57 -5.68 -17.41
N PHE A 40 -1.04 -4.53 -16.93
CA PHE A 40 -0.44 -3.83 -15.78
C PHE A 40 -0.46 -4.71 -14.52
N ASN A 41 -1.61 -5.35 -14.28
CA ASN A 41 -1.83 -6.22 -13.13
C ASN A 41 -0.96 -7.48 -13.19
N THR A 42 -0.75 -8.01 -14.39
CA THR A 42 0.15 -9.14 -14.62
C THR A 42 1.60 -8.74 -14.39
N ALA A 43 2.02 -7.56 -14.83
CA ALA A 43 3.36 -7.03 -14.57
C ALA A 43 3.62 -6.82 -13.06
N LEU A 44 2.66 -6.25 -12.33
CA LEU A 44 2.77 -6.07 -10.87
C LEU A 44 2.89 -7.42 -10.15
N ARG A 45 2.02 -8.38 -10.48
CA ARG A 45 2.05 -9.73 -9.89
C ARG A 45 3.36 -10.45 -10.22
N TYR A 46 3.88 -10.28 -11.44
CA TYR A 46 5.17 -10.82 -11.82
C TYR A 46 6.28 -10.27 -10.91
N GLY A 47 6.36 -8.96 -10.69
CA GLY A 47 7.36 -8.36 -9.79
C GLY A 47 7.27 -8.87 -8.35
N VAL A 48 6.07 -8.98 -7.79
CA VAL A 48 5.85 -9.50 -6.43
C VAL A 48 6.20 -10.98 -6.31
N ASN A 49 5.97 -11.78 -7.35
CA ASN A 49 6.33 -13.21 -7.35
C ASN A 49 7.82 -13.46 -7.58
N HIS A 50 8.57 -12.49 -8.09
CA HIS A 50 10.01 -12.59 -8.39
C HIS A 50 10.84 -11.59 -7.58
N LEU A 51 10.45 -11.36 -6.31
CA LEU A 51 11.13 -10.41 -5.42
C LEU A 51 12.63 -10.69 -5.27
N GLU A 52 13.03 -11.97 -5.20
CA GLU A 52 14.45 -12.33 -5.08
C GLU A 52 15.28 -11.82 -6.27
N GLU A 53 14.78 -12.03 -7.50
CA GLU A 53 15.43 -11.54 -8.73
C GLU A 53 15.47 -10.02 -8.75
N ALA A 54 14.35 -9.37 -8.43
CA ALA A 54 14.25 -7.92 -8.37
C ALA A 54 15.25 -7.30 -7.37
N ILE A 55 15.40 -7.90 -6.19
CA ILE A 55 16.35 -7.43 -5.16
C ILE A 55 17.80 -7.66 -5.63
N LYS A 56 18.13 -8.82 -6.21
CA LYS A 56 19.48 -9.11 -6.72
C LYS A 56 19.90 -8.17 -7.85
N MET A 57 18.96 -7.78 -8.71
CA MET A 57 19.18 -6.78 -9.76
C MET A 57 19.40 -5.38 -9.18
N TYR A 58 18.79 -5.07 -8.03
CA TYR A 58 18.85 -3.74 -7.43
C TYR A 58 19.94 -3.62 -6.35
N GLN A 59 21.19 -3.56 -6.79
CA GLN A 59 22.38 -3.54 -5.91
C GLN A 59 22.67 -2.19 -5.24
N LYS A 60 21.80 -1.18 -5.39
CA LYS A 60 22.04 0.17 -4.87
C LYS A 60 21.62 0.35 -3.40
N LEU A 61 21.06 -0.68 -2.76
CA LEU A 61 20.59 -0.60 -1.38
C LEU A 61 21.69 -1.01 -0.41
N ASN A 62 21.99 -0.14 0.55
CA ASN A 62 22.88 -0.44 1.68
C ASN A 62 22.15 -1.22 2.79
N TYR A 63 21.45 -2.30 2.44
CA TYR A 63 20.79 -3.19 3.38
C TYR A 63 21.05 -4.67 3.03
N PRO A 64 21.12 -5.57 4.02
CA PRO A 64 21.22 -7.00 3.76
C PRO A 64 20.05 -7.51 2.91
N PHE A 65 20.31 -8.47 2.03
CA PHE A 65 19.30 -9.08 1.18
C PHE A 65 18.11 -9.58 2.01
N GLU A 66 18.37 -10.26 3.12
CA GLU A 66 17.34 -10.82 4.00
C GLU A 66 16.45 -9.75 4.61
N PHE A 67 17.01 -8.57 4.92
CA PHE A 67 16.23 -7.45 5.43
C PHE A 67 15.24 -6.94 4.38
N ILE A 68 15.73 -6.69 3.16
CA ILE A 68 14.90 -6.20 2.05
C ILE A 68 13.85 -7.24 1.68
N TYR A 69 14.26 -8.50 1.55
CA TYR A 69 13.37 -9.60 1.19
C TYR A 69 12.25 -9.76 2.23
N ASN A 70 12.58 -9.78 3.52
CA ASN A 70 11.55 -9.87 4.57
C ASN A 70 10.62 -8.65 4.56
N TYR A 71 11.15 -7.44 4.37
CA TYR A 71 10.34 -6.24 4.30
C TYR A 71 9.32 -6.30 3.15
N LEU A 72 9.77 -6.63 1.95
CA LEU A 72 8.92 -6.69 0.75
C LEU A 72 7.95 -7.88 0.78
N SER A 73 8.36 -9.05 1.31
CA SER A 73 7.53 -10.26 1.27
C SER A 73 6.58 -10.44 2.47
N LYS A 74 6.93 -9.90 3.66
CA LYS A 74 6.19 -10.15 4.91
C LYS A 74 5.57 -8.89 5.50
N ASN A 75 6.19 -7.72 5.34
CA ASN A 75 5.73 -6.49 5.98
C ASN A 75 4.82 -5.66 5.06
N ILE A 76 4.99 -5.78 3.74
CA ILE A 76 4.11 -5.12 2.76
C ILE A 76 3.00 -6.09 2.35
N SER A 77 1.75 -5.61 2.46
CA SER A 77 0.58 -6.33 1.95
C SER A 77 0.09 -5.67 0.66
N TYR A 78 0.55 -6.19 -0.47
CA TYR A 78 0.09 -5.85 -1.81
C TYR A 78 -1.26 -6.52 -2.12
N LYS A 79 -2.33 -6.21 -1.41
CA LYS A 79 -3.66 -6.45 -1.96
C LYS A 79 -4.60 -5.51 -1.28
N LEU A 80 -5.24 -4.61 -2.02
CA LEU A 80 -6.27 -3.75 -1.47
C LEU A 80 -7.57 -4.56 -1.21
N ASP A 81 -7.64 -5.21 -0.05
CA ASP A 81 -8.81 -5.96 0.40
C ASP A 81 -9.84 -5.09 1.12
N GLU A 82 -10.97 -5.70 1.50
CA GLU A 82 -12.05 -5.02 2.20
C GLU A 82 -11.64 -4.38 3.53
N GLN A 83 -10.73 -5.00 4.29
CA GLN A 83 -10.26 -4.42 5.56
C GLN A 83 -9.40 -3.19 5.32
N LYS A 84 -8.54 -3.22 4.30
CA LYS A 84 -7.73 -2.07 3.88
C LYS A 84 -8.61 -0.93 3.34
N ILE A 85 -9.68 -1.24 2.60
CA ILE A 85 -10.68 -0.25 2.17
C ILE A 85 -11.36 0.38 3.40
N LYS A 86 -11.81 -0.43 4.37
CA LYS A 86 -12.41 0.07 5.62
C LYS A 86 -11.45 0.97 6.39
N ALA A 87 -10.18 0.58 6.48
CA ALA A 87 -9.15 1.35 7.16
C ALA A 87 -8.88 2.70 6.51
N MET A 88 -8.75 2.73 5.19
CA MET A 88 -8.55 3.96 4.43
C MET A 88 -9.75 4.91 4.56
N GLN A 89 -10.98 4.37 4.54
CA GLN A 89 -12.19 5.16 4.81
C GLN A 89 -12.18 5.75 6.22
N LEU A 90 -11.75 4.99 7.23
CA LEU A 90 -11.59 5.50 8.59
C LEU A 90 -10.55 6.63 8.65
N PHE A 91 -9.40 6.45 7.99
CA PHE A 91 -8.37 7.47 7.91
C PHE A 91 -8.90 8.79 7.34
N PHE A 92 -9.64 8.75 6.22
CA PHE A 92 -10.23 9.97 5.66
C PHE A 92 -11.27 10.62 6.57
N ARG A 93 -12.08 9.83 7.30
CA ARG A 93 -13.00 10.39 8.30
C ARG A 93 -12.25 11.11 9.43
N LEU A 94 -11.18 10.51 9.95
CA LEU A 94 -10.34 11.12 10.98
C LEU A 94 -9.65 12.39 10.46
N ALA A 95 -9.16 12.39 9.22
CA ALA A 95 -8.54 13.55 8.59
C ALA A 95 -9.49 14.75 8.51
N VAL A 96 -10.78 14.52 8.21
CA VAL A 96 -11.83 15.55 8.24
C VAL A 96 -12.06 16.07 9.66
N GLN A 97 -12.19 15.16 10.64
CA GLN A 97 -12.38 15.55 12.05
C GLN A 97 -11.21 16.41 12.57
N LYS A 98 -9.99 16.12 12.10
CA LYS A 98 -8.78 16.88 12.39
C LYS A 98 -8.59 18.11 11.50
N LYS A 99 -9.54 18.42 10.61
CA LYS A 99 -9.51 19.55 9.68
C LYS A 99 -8.29 19.56 8.74
N LEU A 100 -7.73 18.38 8.45
CA LEU A 100 -6.63 18.22 7.49
C LEU A 100 -7.13 18.25 6.04
N ILE A 101 -8.39 17.85 5.84
CA ILE A 101 -9.12 17.93 4.57
C ILE A 101 -10.55 18.42 4.84
N SER A 102 -11.18 19.05 3.85
CA SER A 102 -12.51 19.71 4.01
C SER A 102 -13.68 18.74 4.03
N GLN A 103 -13.56 17.60 3.36
CA GLN A 103 -14.59 16.57 3.27
C GLN A 103 -13.93 15.21 3.09
N PRO A 104 -14.60 14.10 3.45
CA PRO A 104 -14.07 12.78 3.14
C PRO A 104 -13.85 12.71 1.64
N VAL A 105 -12.70 12.18 1.22
CA VAL A 105 -12.49 11.85 -0.20
C VAL A 105 -13.67 10.95 -0.57
N LYS A 106 -14.52 11.41 -1.51
CA LYS A 106 -15.60 10.57 -2.02
C LYS A 106 -14.96 9.23 -2.32
N PRO A 107 -15.51 8.10 -1.83
CA PRO A 107 -14.97 6.82 -2.25
C PRO A 107 -14.86 6.95 -3.76
N PHE A 108 -13.66 6.76 -4.30
CA PHE A 108 -13.53 6.45 -5.71
C PHE A 108 -14.65 5.46 -5.99
N GLN A 109 -15.31 5.52 -7.15
CA GLN A 109 -16.07 4.34 -7.53
C GLN A 109 -15.02 3.24 -7.54
N TRP A 110 -14.89 2.50 -6.43
CA TRP A 110 -14.11 1.29 -6.27
C TRP A 110 -14.93 0.30 -7.07
N ASN A 111 -15.02 0.57 -8.37
CA ASN A 111 -15.33 -0.41 -9.37
C ASN A 111 -14.42 -1.57 -8.99
N LYS A 112 -15.00 -2.76 -8.96
CA LYS A 112 -14.34 -4.03 -8.60
C LYS A 112 -13.27 -4.39 -9.66
N GLN A 113 -12.43 -3.41 -9.99
CA GLN A 113 -11.48 -3.22 -11.07
C GLN A 113 -10.31 -2.33 -10.58
N THR A 114 -10.46 -1.61 -9.46
CA THR A 114 -9.31 -1.12 -8.69
C THR A 114 -8.63 -2.33 -8.06
N TYR A 115 -7.72 -2.95 -8.79
CA TYR A 115 -6.89 -4.02 -8.28
C TYR A 115 -5.41 -3.68 -8.46
N TYR A 116 -4.62 -4.29 -7.58
CA TYR A 116 -3.14 -4.31 -7.52
C TYR A 116 -2.55 -2.95 -7.13
N ILE A 117 -1.67 -2.77 -6.17
CA ILE A 117 -0.77 -3.64 -5.40
C ILE A 117 -1.53 -4.55 -4.47
#